data_AF-A0AA36GXD5-F1
#
_entry.id   AF-A0AA36GXD5-F1
#
_cell.length_a   1.000
_cell.length_b   1.000
_cell.length_c   1.000
_cell.angle_alpha   90.00
_cell.angle_beta   90.00
_cell.angle_gamma   90.00
#
_symmetry.space_group_name_H-M   'P 1'
#
loop_
_entity.id
_entity.type
_entity.pdbx_description
1 polymer ?
#
loop_
_entity_poly.entity_id
_entity_poly.type
_entity_poly.pdbx_seq_one_letter_code
_entity_poly.pdbx_strand_id
1 'polypeptide(L)'
;MACYIDHQLFHFLEGQLPHIRRRFVYGLGNALVNKIWSGHYSLQQRIIRMREEQLALERALYHSRRNYLSTLQQDAQIEEKMLEHDNYIATVLDDYFKRQQRALTEMLIPGFSVTDNPFEIEIQMLILEFMLQVRLPEPYTSAQSQGSAVPIVYVQLS
;
A
#
# COMPACT_ATOMS: atom_id res chain seq x y z
N MET A 1 5.74 14.68 14.90
CA MET A 1 5.87 13.43 14.12
C MET A 1 4.67 13.18 13.21
N ALA A 2 3.41 13.18 13.71
CA ALA A 2 2.21 13.14 12.83
C ALA A 2 2.23 14.21 11.72
N CYS A 3 2.67 15.43 12.06
CA CYS A 3 2.91 16.54 11.13
C CYS A 3 3.79 16.19 9.91
N TYR A 4 4.71 15.22 10.02
CA TYR A 4 5.55 14.78 8.89
C TYR A 4 4.76 13.91 7.89
N ILE A 5 3.87 13.04 8.37
CA ILE A 5 2.98 12.26 7.49
C ILE A 5 1.89 13.16 6.92
N ASP A 6 1.38 14.12 7.69
CA ASP A 6 0.44 15.14 7.21
C ASP A 6 1.01 15.91 6.00
N HIS A 7 2.28 16.31 6.08
CA HIS A 7 2.96 17.00 4.98
C HIS A 7 3.14 16.10 3.73
N GLN A 8 3.48 14.83 3.93
CA GLN A 8 3.55 13.86 2.82
C GLN A 8 2.17 13.60 2.21
N LEU A 9 1.12 13.55 3.03
CA LEU A 9 -0.25 13.39 2.55
C LEU A 9 -0.67 14.60 1.70
N PHE A 10 -0.37 15.80 2.18
CA PHE A 10 -0.64 17.03 1.44
C PHE A 10 0.01 17.01 0.05
N HIS A 11 1.31 16.72 -0.03
CA HIS A 11 2.02 16.64 -1.31
C HIS A 11 1.55 15.49 -2.21
N PHE A 12 1.25 14.33 -1.63
CA PHE A 12 0.67 13.22 -2.39
C PHE A 12 -0.64 13.65 -3.04
N LEU A 13 -1.53 14.29 -2.28
CA LEU A 13 -2.81 14.78 -2.76
C LEU A 13 -2.67 15.90 -3.78
N GLU A 14 -1.63 16.75 -3.69
CA GLU A 14 -1.33 17.79 -4.69
C GLU A 14 -1.18 17.25 -6.12
N GLY A 15 -0.68 16.03 -6.27
CA GLY A 15 -0.59 15.34 -7.56
C GLY A 15 -1.90 14.70 -8.04
N GLN A 16 -2.92 14.61 -7.19
CA GLN A 16 -4.17 13.90 -7.49
C GLN A 16 -5.26 14.84 -8.04
N LEU A 17 -6.18 14.27 -8.84
CA LEU A 17 -7.29 15.01 -9.47
C LEU A 17 -8.17 15.73 -8.42
N PRO A 18 -8.72 16.91 -8.74
CA PRO A 18 -9.46 17.72 -7.74
C PRO A 18 -10.71 17.05 -7.16
N HIS A 19 -11.39 16.18 -7.91
CA HIS A 19 -12.58 15.47 -7.44
C HIS A 19 -12.20 14.31 -6.52
N ILE A 20 -11.14 13.58 -6.86
CA ILE A 20 -10.53 12.54 -6.04
C ILE A 20 -10.04 13.13 -4.72
N ARG A 21 -9.25 14.20 -4.80
CA ARG A 21 -8.71 14.92 -3.64
C ARG A 21 -9.81 15.37 -2.68
N ARG A 22 -10.87 15.99 -3.20
CA ARG A 22 -12.00 16.45 -2.38
C ARG A 22 -12.63 15.30 -1.57
N ARG A 23 -12.82 14.12 -2.17
CA ARG A 23 -13.41 12.98 -1.48
C ARG A 23 -12.47 12.35 -0.46
N PHE A 24 -11.17 12.31 -0.76
CA PHE A 24 -10.15 11.84 0.18
C PHE A 24 -10.06 12.72 1.44
N VAL A 25 -10.30 14.03 1.32
CA VAL A 25 -10.03 15.02 2.38
C VAL A 25 -11.11 15.10 3.47
N TYR A 26 -12.31 14.53 3.29
CA TYR A 26 -13.39 14.58 4.29
C TYR A 26 -13.11 13.69 5.52
N GLY A 27 -12.19 14.12 6.38
CA GLY A 27 -11.84 13.47 7.67
C GLY A 27 -10.99 12.21 7.56
N LEU A 28 -10.98 11.56 6.39
CA LEU A 28 -10.23 10.33 6.13
C LEU A 28 -8.71 10.53 6.24
N GLY A 29 -8.17 11.66 5.75
CA GLY A 29 -6.73 11.95 5.82
C GLY A 29 -6.15 11.89 7.24
N ASN A 30 -6.79 12.56 8.20
CA ASN A 30 -6.33 12.56 9.60
C ASN A 30 -6.41 11.17 10.24
N ALA A 31 -7.48 10.42 9.93
CA ALA A 31 -7.62 9.04 10.41
C ALA A 31 -6.52 8.14 9.85
N LEU A 32 -6.20 8.28 8.56
CA LEU A 32 -5.11 7.55 7.90
C LEU A 32 -3.76 7.89 8.51
N VAL A 33 -3.44 9.18 8.69
CA VAL A 33 -2.18 9.62 9.31
C VAL A 33 -2.00 9.00 10.69
N ASN A 34 -3.03 9.06 11.53
CA ASN A 34 -3.01 8.47 12.87
C ASN A 34 -2.83 6.95 12.81
N LYS A 35 -3.52 6.26 11.88
CA LYS A 35 -3.41 4.81 11.72
C LYS A 35 -2.01 4.39 11.24
N ILE A 36 -1.47 5.07 10.24
CA ILE A 36 -0.13 4.86 9.71
C ILE A 36 0.90 5.10 10.81
N TRP A 37 0.77 6.16 11.60
CA TRP A 37 1.68 6.42 12.70
C TRP A 37 1.62 5.34 13.79
N SER A 38 0.42 4.97 14.25
CA SER A 38 0.23 4.00 15.34
C SER A 38 0.65 2.57 14.98
N GLY A 39 0.48 2.16 13.72
CA GLY A 39 0.80 0.81 13.23
C GLY A 39 2.06 0.72 12.36
N HIS A 40 2.77 1.85 12.19
CA HIS A 40 3.85 2.12 11.24
C HIS A 40 4.54 0.89 10.67
N TYR A 41 5.35 0.20 11.47
CA TYR A 41 6.21 -0.86 10.93
C TYR A 41 5.40 -2.06 10.47
N SER A 42 4.52 -2.58 11.33
CA SER A 42 3.69 -3.76 11.01
C SER A 42 2.74 -3.52 9.83
N LEU A 43 2.17 -2.32 9.75
CA LEU A 43 1.26 -1.92 8.68
C LEU A 43 2.04 -1.77 7.38
N GLN A 44 3.15 -1.05 7.38
CA GLN A 44 3.99 -0.86 6.19
C GLN A 44 4.50 -2.20 5.64
N GLN A 45 4.99 -3.09 6.50
CA GLN A 45 5.42 -4.45 6.10
C GLN A 45 4.26 -5.24 5.48
N ARG A 46 3.06 -5.15 6.06
CA ARG A 46 1.87 -5.82 5.52
C ARG A 46 1.48 -5.28 4.15
N ILE A 47 1.51 -3.96 3.96
CA ILE A 47 1.21 -3.32 2.66
C ILE A 47 2.26 -3.72 1.60
N ILE A 48 3.55 -3.68 1.94
CA ILE A 48 4.65 -4.08 1.04
C ILE A 48 4.47 -5.53 0.60
N ARG A 49 4.25 -6.44 1.56
CA ARG A 49 4.01 -7.86 1.27
C ARG A 49 2.80 -8.07 0.36
N MET A 50 1.69 -7.38 0.60
CA MET A 50 0.52 -7.48 -0.28
C MET A 50 0.80 -6.97 -1.70
N ARG A 51 1.66 -5.96 -1.87
CA ARG A 51 2.11 -5.52 -3.21
C ARG A 51 3.02 -6.55 -3.87
N GLU A 52 3.94 -7.16 -3.14
CA GLU A 52 4.81 -8.21 -3.67
C GLU A 52 4.01 -9.44 -4.12
N GLU A 53 3.05 -9.88 -3.30
CA GLU A 53 2.12 -10.97 -3.61
C GLU A 53 1.28 -10.66 -4.87
N GLN A 54 0.80 -9.41 -5.00
CA GLN A 54 0.07 -8.96 -6.18
C GLN A 54 0.94 -9.04 -7.44
N LEU A 55 2.14 -8.48 -7.40
CA LEU A 55 3.07 -8.46 -8.53
C LEU A 55 3.49 -9.87 -8.94
N ALA A 56 3.71 -10.76 -7.98
CA ALA A 56 4.03 -12.16 -8.25
C ALA A 56 2.85 -12.87 -8.96
N LEU A 57 1.62 -12.64 -8.49
CA LEU A 57 0.41 -13.19 -9.10
C LEU A 57 0.21 -12.69 -10.52
N GLU A 58 0.28 -11.37 -10.74
CA GLU A 58 0.15 -10.76 -12.07
C GLU A 58 1.20 -11.33 -13.03
N ARG A 59 2.47 -11.39 -12.62
CA ARG A 59 3.54 -11.99 -13.45
C ARG A 59 3.24 -13.43 -13.82
N ALA A 60 2.79 -14.24 -12.86
CA ALA A 60 2.46 -15.64 -13.12
C ALA A 60 1.28 -15.78 -14.10
N LEU A 61 0.22 -14.98 -13.94
CA LEU A 61 -0.95 -14.98 -14.80
C LEU A 61 -0.61 -14.54 -16.23
N TYR A 62 0.13 -13.45 -16.40
CA TYR A 62 0.54 -12.98 -17.73
C TYR A 62 1.57 -13.89 -18.39
N HIS A 63 2.46 -14.52 -17.62
CA HIS A 63 3.34 -15.57 -18.14
C HIS A 63 2.55 -16.78 -18.63
N SER A 64 1.58 -17.25 -17.83
CA SER A 64 0.67 -18.34 -18.20
C SER A 64 -0.11 -18.01 -19.47
N ARG A 65 -0.68 -16.81 -19.55
CA ARG A 65 -1.40 -16.30 -20.74
C ARG A 65 -0.53 -16.36 -21.99
N ARG A 66 0.72 -15.89 -21.90
CA ARG A 66 1.67 -15.88 -23.02
C ARG A 66 2.01 -17.30 -23.47
N ASN A 67 2.23 -18.22 -22.54
CA ASN A 67 2.47 -19.62 -22.86
C ASN A 67 1.24 -20.26 -23.50
N TYR A 68 0.04 -20.01 -22.97
CA TYR A 68 -1.21 -20.52 -23.51
C TYR A 68 -1.44 -20.04 -24.94
N LEU A 69 -1.26 -18.73 -25.22
CA LEU A 69 -1.34 -18.19 -26.58
C LEU A 69 -0.37 -18.88 -27.56
N SER A 70 0.83 -19.23 -27.11
CA SER A 70 1.80 -19.94 -27.96
C SER A 70 1.34 -21.35 -28.37
N THR A 71 0.50 -22.00 -27.56
CA THR A 71 -0.04 -23.33 -27.87
C THR A 71 -1.22 -23.30 -28.84
N LEU A 72 -1.87 -22.14 -29.00
CA LEU A 72 -3.10 -21.99 -29.78
C LEU A 72 -2.87 -21.44 -31.21
N GLN A 73 -1.62 -21.30 -31.66
CA GLN A 73 -1.29 -20.59 -32.92
C GLN A 73 -1.98 -21.12 -34.20
N GLN A 74 -2.47 -22.35 -34.20
CA GLN A 74 -3.19 -22.96 -35.33
C GLN A 74 -4.65 -23.32 -34.99
N ASP A 75 -5.15 -22.85 -33.84
CA ASP A 75 -6.48 -23.16 -33.36
C ASP A 75 -7.53 -22.23 -34.00
N ALA A 76 -8.55 -22.81 -34.63
CA ALA A 76 -9.63 -22.06 -35.27
C ALA A 76 -10.50 -21.27 -34.27
N GLN A 77 -10.47 -21.63 -32.98
CA GLN A 77 -11.18 -20.96 -31.88
C GLN A 77 -10.24 -20.18 -30.96
N ILE A 78 -9.07 -19.75 -31.45
CA ILE A 78 -8.08 -19.01 -30.66
C ILE A 78 -8.66 -17.79 -29.93
N GLU A 79 -9.57 -17.04 -30.57
CA GLU A 79 -10.17 -15.84 -29.99
C GLU A 79 -11.08 -16.15 -28.79
N GLU A 80 -11.94 -17.16 -28.92
CA GLU A 80 -12.83 -17.61 -27.84
C GLU A 80 -12.02 -18.14 -26.65
N LYS A 81 -11.01 -18.98 -26.90
CA LYS A 81 -10.13 -19.52 -25.86
C LYS A 81 -9.30 -18.44 -25.18
N MET A 82 -8.86 -17.41 -25.92
CA MET A 82 -8.17 -16.25 -25.36
C MET A 82 -9.10 -15.43 -24.47
N LEU A 83 -10.34 -15.20 -24.91
CA LEU A 83 -11.34 -14.49 -24.13
C LEU A 83 -11.66 -15.22 -22.82
N GLU A 84 -11.84 -16.55 -22.86
CA GLU A 84 -12.04 -17.38 -21.67
C GLU A 84 -10.87 -17.27 -20.69
N HIS A 85 -9.64 -17.34 -21.20
CA HIS A 85 -8.44 -17.23 -20.38
C HIS A 85 -8.27 -15.81 -19.80
N ASP A 86 -8.64 -14.76 -20.53
CA ASP A 86 -8.61 -13.38 -20.05
C ASP A 86 -9.67 -13.14 -18.97
N ASN A 87 -10.86 -13.71 -19.13
CA ASN A 87 -11.90 -13.71 -18.10
C ASN A 87 -11.46 -14.45 -16.83
N TYR A 88 -10.75 -15.57 -16.98
CA TYR A 88 -10.14 -16.27 -15.86
C TYR A 88 -9.12 -15.39 -15.12
N ILE A 89 -8.22 -14.73 -15.84
CA ILE A 89 -7.25 -13.80 -15.24
C ILE A 89 -7.97 -12.68 -14.47
N ALA A 90 -8.98 -12.06 -15.09
CA ALA A 90 -9.77 -11.01 -14.45
C ALA A 90 -10.42 -11.49 -13.14
N THR A 91 -10.98 -12.71 -13.15
CA THR A 91 -11.60 -13.32 -11.96
C THR A 91 -10.58 -13.54 -10.84
N VAL A 92 -9.40 -14.09 -11.17
CA VAL A 92 -8.35 -14.34 -10.16
C VAL A 92 -7.82 -13.03 -9.55
N LEU A 93 -7.67 -11.98 -10.37
CA LEU A 93 -7.25 -10.66 -9.90
C LEU A 93 -8.32 -10.01 -9.03
N ASP A 94 -9.60 -10.11 -9.39
CA ASP A 94 -10.72 -9.59 -8.58
C ASP A 94 -10.80 -10.31 -7.22
N ASP A 95 -10.66 -11.63 -7.20
CA ASP A 95 -10.62 -12.43 -5.96
C ASP A 95 -9.43 -12.05 -5.07
N TYR A 96 -8.28 -11.73 -5.66
CA TYR A 96 -7.13 -11.24 -4.91
C TYR A 96 -7.37 -9.83 -4.34
N PHE A 97 -7.94 -8.93 -5.14
CA PHE A 97 -8.28 -7.58 -4.72
C PHE A 97 -9.31 -7.59 -3.57
N LYS A 98 -10.36 -8.42 -3.65
CA LYS A 98 -11.32 -8.62 -2.56
C LYS A 98 -10.67 -9.12 -1.27
N ARG A 99 -9.66 -9.98 -1.36
CA ARG A 99 -8.88 -10.42 -0.20
C ARG A 99 -8.07 -9.29 0.42
N GLN A 100 -7.47 -8.42 -0.40
CA GLN A 100 -6.78 -7.22 0.09
C GLN A 100 -7.76 -6.28 0.82
N GLN A 101 -8.92 -6.00 0.21
CA GLN A 101 -9.97 -5.18 0.84
C GLN A 101 -10.39 -5.74 2.21
N ARG A 102 -10.65 -7.05 2.30
CA ARG A 102 -11.00 -7.71 3.58
C ARG A 102 -9.91 -7.55 4.61
N ALA A 103 -8.66 -7.87 4.26
CA ALA A 103 -7.54 -7.77 5.20
C ALA A 103 -7.36 -6.34 5.72
N LEU A 104 -7.47 -5.33 4.85
CA LEU A 104 -7.33 -3.92 5.24
C LEU A 104 -8.53 -3.42 6.06
N THR A 105 -9.72 -3.94 5.78
CA THR A 105 -10.92 -3.68 6.59
C THR A 105 -10.77 -4.28 8.00
N GLU A 106 -10.30 -5.52 8.12
CA GLU A 106 -10.04 -6.20 9.40
C GLU A 106 -8.96 -5.49 10.23
N MET A 107 -7.95 -4.91 9.56
CA MET A 107 -6.93 -4.08 10.20
C MET A 107 -7.45 -2.70 10.60
N LEU A 108 -8.71 -2.39 10.31
CA LEU A 108 -9.35 -1.09 10.56
C LEU A 108 -8.59 0.04 9.87
N ILE A 109 -8.17 -0.16 8.62
CA ILE A 109 -7.59 0.92 7.81
C ILE A 109 -8.73 1.84 7.35
N PRO A 110 -8.70 3.13 7.69
CA PRO A 110 -9.72 4.08 7.26
C PRO A 110 -9.86 4.09 5.72
N GLY A 111 -11.10 4.16 5.23
CA GLY A 111 -11.38 4.20 3.80
C GLY A 111 -11.43 2.82 3.11
N PHE A 112 -11.19 1.72 3.84
CA PHE A 112 -11.39 0.37 3.34
C PHE A 112 -12.72 -0.25 3.79
N SER A 113 -13.36 -0.88 2.81
CA SER A 113 -14.51 -1.76 2.93
C SER A 113 -14.44 -2.74 1.75
N VAL A 114 -15.11 -3.88 1.85
CA VAL A 114 -15.31 -4.76 0.69
C VAL A 114 -16.35 -4.11 -0.21
N THR A 115 -15.98 -3.82 -1.46
CA THR A 115 -16.83 -3.07 -2.38
C THR A 115 -16.47 -3.34 -3.84
N ASP A 116 -17.49 -3.44 -4.68
CA ASP A 116 -17.38 -3.49 -6.15
C ASP A 116 -17.64 -2.10 -6.78
N ASN A 117 -17.85 -1.05 -5.97
CA ASN A 117 -18.10 0.29 -6.48
C ASN A 117 -16.81 0.87 -7.09
N PRO A 118 -16.78 1.20 -8.40
CA PRO A 118 -15.54 1.63 -9.06
C PRO A 118 -14.95 2.91 -8.46
N PHE A 119 -15.78 3.81 -7.93
CA PHE A 119 -15.31 5.03 -7.29
C PHE A 119 -14.71 4.78 -5.90
N GLU A 120 -15.26 3.84 -5.13
CA GLU A 120 -14.68 3.47 -3.84
C GLU A 120 -13.36 2.71 -4.03
N ILE A 121 -13.31 1.85 -5.06
CA ILE A 121 -12.09 1.16 -5.49
C ILE A 121 -10.99 2.16 -5.83
N GLU A 122 -11.30 3.20 -6.62
CA GLU A 122 -10.34 4.25 -6.98
C GLU A 122 -9.76 4.95 -5.74
N ILE A 123 -10.61 5.27 -4.75
CA ILE A 123 -10.15 5.84 -3.48
C ILE A 123 -9.25 4.86 -2.73
N GLN A 124 -9.64 3.59 -2.63
CA GLN A 124 -8.85 2.56 -1.93
C GLN A 124 -7.48 2.34 -2.58
N MET A 125 -7.40 2.36 -3.91
CA MET A 125 -6.14 2.28 -4.65
C MET A 125 -5.21 3.45 -4.31
N LEU A 126 -5.76 4.66 -4.20
CA LEU A 126 -4.97 5.84 -3.83
C LEU A 126 -4.48 5.78 -2.39
N ILE A 127 -5.28 5.25 -1.48
CA ILE A 127 -4.83 5.01 -0.09
C ILE A 127 -3.67 4.01 -0.09
N LEU A 128 -3.77 2.90 -0.84
CA LEU A 128 -2.67 1.94 -0.98
C LEU A 128 -1.40 2.60 -1.53
N GLU A 129 -1.55 3.39 -2.60
CA GLU A 129 -0.42 4.09 -3.22
C GLU A 129 0.25 5.05 -2.23
N PHE A 130 -0.55 5.85 -1.51
CA PHE A 130 -0.05 6.72 -0.47
C PHE A 130 0.71 5.92 0.59
N MET A 131 0.12 4.87 1.16
CA MET A 131 0.73 4.05 2.20
C MET A 131 2.04 3.38 1.77
N LEU A 132 2.20 3.10 0.47
CA LEU A 132 3.43 2.57 -0.11
C LEU A 132 4.52 3.64 -0.28
N GLN A 133 4.13 4.89 -0.51
CA GLN A 133 5.06 6.01 -0.72
C GLN A 133 5.46 6.70 0.59
N VAL A 134 4.62 6.62 1.62
CA VAL A 134 4.89 7.24 2.91
C VAL A 134 6.22 6.71 3.45
N ARG A 135 7.17 7.63 3.56
CA ARG A 135 8.42 7.41 4.27
C ARG A 135 8.16 7.72 5.72
N LEU A 136 8.51 6.79 6.58
CA LEU A 136 8.37 6.99 7.99
C LEU A 136 9.78 7.04 8.59
N PRO A 137 10.04 7.97 9.53
CA PRO A 137 11.35 8.06 10.17
C PRO A 137 11.64 6.73 10.87
N GLU A 138 12.87 6.23 10.73
CA GLU A 138 13.27 4.99 11.40
C GLU A 138 12.94 5.07 12.90
N PRO A 139 12.39 4.00 13.51
CA PRO A 139 12.19 3.98 14.94
C PRO A 139 13.55 4.27 15.57
N TYR A 140 13.63 5.28 16.44
CA TYR A 140 14.84 5.56 17.20
C TYR A 140 15.27 4.27 17.89
N THR A 141 16.25 3.57 17.34
CA THR A 141 17.01 2.60 18.09
C THR A 141 17.74 3.44 19.12
N SER A 142 17.23 3.48 20.34
CA SER A 142 18.02 3.89 21.49
C SER A 142 19.16 2.89 21.59
N ALA A 143 20.24 3.14 20.84
CA ALA A 143 21.52 2.54 21.08
C ALA A 143 21.91 2.96 22.50
N GLN A 144 21.75 2.04 23.43
CA GLN A 144 22.28 2.15 24.78
C GLN A 144 23.80 2.35 24.66
N SER A 145 24.25 3.52 25.12
CA SER A 145 25.43 3.71 25.99
C SER A 145 26.58 2.71 25.85
N GLN A 146 27.73 3.19 25.37
CA GLN A 146 29.02 3.07 26.06
C GLN A 146 30.09 3.95 25.38
N GLY A 147 30.74 4.81 26.17
CA GLY A 147 32.08 5.30 25.86
C GLY A 147 32.23 6.73 25.33
N SER A 148 31.90 7.75 26.12
CA SER A 148 32.68 9.00 26.10
C SER A 148 32.63 9.64 27.47
N ALA A 149 33.63 9.32 28.28
CA ALA A 149 33.86 9.99 29.55
C ALA A 149 34.31 11.43 29.27
N VAL A 150 33.45 12.40 29.57
CA VAL A 150 33.88 13.79 29.72
C VAL A 150 34.06 14.02 31.22
N PRO A 151 35.25 14.35 31.73
CA PRO A 151 35.44 14.57 33.16
C PRO A 151 34.76 15.89 33.55
N ILE A 152 33.80 15.81 34.48
CA ILE A 152 33.23 16.97 35.15
C ILE A 152 34.28 17.46 36.16
N VAL A 153 34.87 18.61 35.89
CA VAL A 153 35.76 19.30 36.83
C VAL A 153 34.91 20.00 37.88
N TYR A 154 34.97 19.54 39.14
CA TYR A 154 34.43 20.28 40.27
C TYR A 154 35.42 21.38 40.67
N VAL A 155 34.99 22.64 40.54
CA VAL A 155 35.71 23.78 41.13
C VAL A 155 35.39 23.80 42.63
N GLN A 156 36.36 23.44 43.47
CA GLN A 156 36.29 23.74 44.90
C GLN A 156 36.57 25.22 45.10
N LEU A 157 35.57 25.94 45.63
CA LEU A 157 35.77 27.27 46.21
C LEU A 157 36.39 27.08 47.60
N SER A 158 37.53 27.72 47.83
CA SER A 158 38.13 27.97 49.14
C SER A 158 38.46 29.44 49.24
#